data_AF-A0A8B6Y0K8-F1
#
_entry.id   AF-A0A8B6Y0K8-F1
#
_cell.length_a   1.000
_cell.length_b   1.000
_cell.length_c   1.000
_cell.angle_alpha   90.00
_cell.angle_beta   90.00
_cell.angle_gamma   90.00
#
_symmetry.space_group_name_H-M   'P 1'
#
loop_
_entity.id
_entity.type
_entity.pdbx_description
1 polymer ?
#
loop_
_entity_poly.entity_id
_entity_poly.type
_entity_poly.pdbx_seq_one_letter_code
_entity_poly.pdbx_strand_id
1 'polypeptide(L)'
;MALRSIFFFRSVGNQINAVKVIERFLSLSASNSYKEGQDQLSIQKSRNDDAGSYTELVRDFLDPSEFHRAVRKQGISFFTGVPDSLLKDYCAYVTANEAEGSHVISANEGSAVALAAGYHFATGRTALVYLQ
;
A
#
# COMPACT_ATOMS: atom_id res chain seq x y z
N MET A 1 -20.10 4.40 -14.01
CA MET A 1 -20.88 4.17 -12.76
C MET A 1 -21.55 2.80 -12.90
N ALA A 2 -21.36 1.93 -11.90
CA ALA A 2 -21.92 0.58 -11.78
C ALA A 2 -21.44 -0.50 -12.77
N LEU A 3 -20.43 -1.28 -12.35
CA LEU A 3 -20.40 -2.74 -12.51
C LEU A 3 -19.43 -3.31 -11.46
N ARG A 4 -19.79 -3.08 -10.19
CA ARG A 4 -19.40 -3.98 -9.11
C ARG A 4 -20.43 -5.11 -9.07
N SER A 5 -19.95 -6.34 -8.90
CA SER A 5 -20.71 -7.47 -8.37
C SER A 5 -21.69 -8.17 -9.31
N ILE A 6 -21.21 -9.12 -10.12
CA ILE A 6 -21.90 -10.41 -10.34
C ILE A 6 -20.77 -11.45 -10.47
N PHE A 7 -20.43 -12.10 -9.37
CA PHE A 7 -19.67 -13.36 -9.39
C PHE A 7 -20.68 -14.48 -9.16
N PHE A 8 -21.06 -15.14 -10.25
CA PHE A 8 -21.96 -16.27 -10.26
C PHE A 8 -21.21 -17.50 -9.72
N PHE A 9 -21.45 -17.89 -8.47
CA PHE A 9 -20.90 -19.12 -7.90
C PHE A 9 -21.73 -20.32 -8.41
N ARG A 10 -21.43 -20.79 -9.62
CA ARG A 10 -21.85 -22.13 -10.06
C ARG A 10 -20.79 -23.12 -9.55
N SER A 11 -21.14 -23.81 -8.46
CA SER A 11 -20.40 -24.94 -7.93
C SER A 11 -20.27 -26.03 -9.00
N VAL A 12 -19.09 -26.14 -9.61
CA VAL A 12 -18.69 -27.32 -10.40
C VAL A 12 -17.24 -27.67 -10.04
N GLY A 13 -17.10 -28.52 -9.02
CA GLY A 13 -16.24 -29.71 -9.09
C GLY A 13 -14.76 -29.60 -9.43
N ASN A 14 -14.07 -28.48 -9.22
CA ASN A 14 -12.61 -28.47 -9.30
C ASN A 14 -11.99 -27.53 -8.25
N GLN A 15 -11.29 -28.10 -7.27
CA GLN A 15 -10.60 -27.42 -6.16
C GLN A 15 -9.33 -26.70 -6.66
N ILE A 16 -9.46 -25.80 -7.64
CA ILE A 16 -8.41 -24.83 -7.95
C ILE A 16 -8.66 -23.59 -7.08
N ASN A 17 -8.13 -23.67 -5.85
CA ASN A 17 -7.91 -22.60 -4.88
C ASN A 17 -8.37 -21.19 -5.30
N ALA A 18 -9.66 -20.88 -5.13
CA ALA A 18 -10.21 -19.55 -5.40
C ALA A 18 -9.48 -18.44 -4.62
N VAL A 19 -8.95 -18.76 -3.43
CA VAL A 19 -8.12 -17.87 -2.61
C VAL A 19 -6.82 -17.48 -3.34
N LYS A 20 -6.11 -18.43 -3.95
CA LYS A 20 -4.87 -18.16 -4.70
C LYS A 20 -5.11 -17.30 -5.95
N VAL A 21 -6.28 -17.41 -6.58
CA VAL A 21 -6.62 -16.61 -7.77
C VAL A 21 -6.88 -15.15 -7.36
N ILE A 22 -7.57 -14.92 -6.24
CA ILE A 22 -7.83 -13.58 -5.72
C ILE A 22 -6.53 -12.91 -5.25
N GLU A 23 -5.68 -13.61 -4.49
CA GLU A 23 -4.38 -13.09 -4.06
C GLU A 23 -3.47 -12.75 -5.25
N ARG A 24 -3.46 -13.61 -6.27
CA ARG A 24 -2.68 -13.35 -7.48
C ARG A 24 -3.23 -12.18 -8.28
N PHE A 25 -4.54 -12.00 -8.35
CA PHE A 25 -5.17 -10.86 -9.01
C PHE A 25 -4.86 -9.53 -8.29
N LEU A 26 -4.90 -9.52 -6.95
CA LEU A 26 -4.50 -8.38 -6.12
C LEU A 26 -3.00 -8.05 -6.29
N SER A 27 -2.14 -9.07 -6.29
CA SER A 27 -0.70 -8.94 -6.51
C SER A 27 -0.35 -8.42 -7.93
N LEU A 28 -1.06 -8.89 -8.96
CA LEU A 28 -0.91 -8.38 -10.33
C LEU A 28 -1.37 -6.93 -10.46
N SER A 29 -2.47 -6.57 -9.81
CA SER A 29 -2.96 -5.19 -9.80
C SER A 29 -2.00 -4.24 -9.06
N ALA A 30 -1.40 -4.71 -7.96
CA ALA A 30 -0.38 -3.98 -7.21
C ALA A 30 0.93 -3.81 -8.01
N SER A 31 1.39 -4.86 -8.69
CA SER A 31 2.61 -4.80 -9.52
C SER A 31 2.46 -3.93 -10.77
N ASN A 32 1.27 -3.89 -11.39
CA ASN A 32 0.98 -2.96 -12.48
C ASN A 32 0.95 -1.49 -11.99
N SER A 33 0.33 -1.25 -10.83
CA SER A 33 0.29 0.08 -10.22
C SER A 33 1.69 0.59 -9.84
N TYR A 34 2.59 -0.31 -9.42
CA TYR A 34 3.99 0.02 -9.09
C TYR A 34 4.80 0.45 -10.32
N LYS A 35 4.61 -0.21 -11.48
CA LYS A 35 5.28 0.18 -12.73
C LYS A 35 4.82 1.56 -13.21
N GLU A 36 3.51 1.83 -13.18
CA GLU A 36 2.97 3.15 -13.52
C GLU A 36 3.47 4.26 -12.58
N GLY A 37 3.73 3.95 -11.30
CA GLY A 37 4.34 4.88 -10.35
C GLY A 37 5.78 5.27 -10.72
N GLN A 38 6.62 4.29 -11.09
CA GLN A 38 8.02 4.53 -11.48
C GLN A 38 8.15 5.39 -12.75
N ASP A 39 7.27 5.19 -13.72
CA ASP A 39 7.24 6.00 -14.95
C ASP A 39 6.82 7.45 -14.65
N GLN A 40 5.87 7.67 -13.73
CA GLN A 40 5.48 9.02 -13.30
C GLN A 40 6.60 9.74 -12.53
N LEU A 41 7.35 9.00 -11.71
CA LEU A 41 8.52 9.50 -10.96
C LEU A 41 9.64 9.99 -11.88
N SER A 42 9.93 9.27 -12.96
CA SER A 42 10.98 9.66 -13.92
C SER A 42 10.59 10.91 -14.73
N ILE A 43 9.33 11.01 -15.17
CA ILE A 43 8.80 12.20 -15.87
C ILE A 43 8.82 13.43 -14.95
N GLN A 44 8.48 13.28 -13.67
CA GLN A 44 8.50 14.40 -12.73
C GLN A 44 9.92 14.85 -12.37
N LYS A 45 10.88 13.93 -12.24
CA LYS A 45 12.30 14.29 -12.01
C LYS A 45 12.83 15.16 -13.15
N SER A 46 12.60 14.78 -14.41
CA SER A 46 12.95 15.61 -15.57
C SER A 46 12.32 17.00 -15.52
N ARG A 47 11.05 17.11 -15.12
CA ARG A 47 10.37 18.41 -14.99
C ARG A 47 10.90 19.24 -13.82
N ASN A 48 11.35 18.60 -12.75
CA ASN A 48 11.93 19.29 -11.59
C ASN A 48 13.33 19.83 -11.92
N ASP A 49 14.11 19.08 -12.72
CA ASP A 49 15.44 19.51 -13.18
C ASP A 49 15.33 20.78 -14.05
N ASP A 50 14.30 20.87 -14.89
CA ASP A 50 14.02 22.04 -15.74
C ASP A 50 13.51 23.27 -14.94
N ALA A 51 12.87 23.05 -13.79
CA ALA A 51 12.24 24.11 -12.98
C ALA A 51 13.22 24.83 -12.03
N GLY A 52 14.44 24.33 -11.86
CA GLY A 52 15.45 24.88 -10.97
C GLY A 52 15.18 24.62 -9.48
N SER A 53 16.22 24.71 -8.65
CA SER A 53 16.13 24.43 -7.21
C SER A 53 15.35 25.52 -6.46
N TYR A 54 14.44 25.12 -5.57
CA TYR A 54 13.62 25.98 -4.67
C TYR A 54 12.44 26.74 -5.31
N THR A 55 11.89 26.28 -6.43
CA THR A 55 10.63 26.82 -6.99
C THR A 55 9.42 25.98 -6.57
N GLU A 56 8.22 26.56 -6.44
CA GLU A 56 6.98 25.80 -6.16
C GLU A 56 6.61 24.76 -7.24
N LEU A 57 7.35 24.74 -8.36
CA LEU A 57 7.16 23.83 -9.48
C LEU A 57 7.86 22.47 -9.25
N VAL A 58 8.78 22.40 -8.29
CA VAL A 58 9.50 21.17 -7.93
C VAL A 58 8.60 20.31 -7.04
N ARG A 59 8.20 19.14 -7.54
CA ARG A 59 7.54 18.10 -6.72
C ARG A 59 8.54 17.03 -6.36
N ASP A 60 9.13 17.14 -5.18
CA ASP A 60 10.01 16.09 -4.66
C ASP A 60 9.18 14.96 -4.07
N PHE A 61 9.25 13.79 -4.71
CA PHE A 61 8.65 12.58 -4.20
C PHE A 61 9.54 11.97 -3.12
N LEU A 62 8.93 11.60 -2.00
CA LEU A 62 9.61 10.88 -0.93
C LEU A 62 9.88 9.44 -1.39
N ASP A 63 11.13 9.01 -1.34
CA ASP A 63 11.49 7.63 -1.66
C ASP A 63 10.86 6.67 -0.62
N PRO A 64 10.08 5.66 -1.06
CA PRO A 64 9.41 4.73 -0.15
C PRO A 64 10.35 3.97 0.78
N SER A 65 11.56 3.65 0.32
CA SER A 65 12.54 2.88 1.10
C SER A 65 13.19 3.75 2.18
N GLU A 66 13.48 5.01 1.87
CA GLU A 66 13.96 6.01 2.82
C GLU A 66 12.95 6.23 3.94
N PHE A 67 11.69 6.47 3.56
CA PHE A 67 10.61 6.65 4.52
C PHE A 67 10.39 5.40 5.37
N HIS A 68 10.33 4.23 4.74
CA HIS A 68 10.15 2.97 5.45
C HIS A 68 11.27 2.73 6.47
N ARG A 69 12.53 3.00 6.10
CA ARG A 69 13.67 2.88 7.01
C ARG A 69 13.55 3.84 8.19
N ALA A 70 13.11 5.07 7.97
CA ALA A 70 12.86 6.03 9.03
C ALA A 70 11.76 5.54 9.99
N VAL A 71 10.68 4.98 9.46
CA VAL A 71 9.59 4.37 10.26
C VAL A 71 10.10 3.20 11.10
N ARG A 72 10.87 2.29 10.50
CA ARG A 72 11.46 1.14 11.21
C ARG A 72 12.39 1.55 12.34
N LYS A 73 13.16 2.62 12.17
CA LYS A 73 14.03 3.18 13.23
C LYS A 73 13.25 3.63 14.46
N GLN A 74 11.98 3.98 14.33
CA GLN A 74 11.10 4.32 15.46
C GLN A 74 10.53 3.07 16.17
N GLY A 75 10.95 1.86 15.79
CA GLY A 75 10.48 0.61 16.39
C GLY A 75 9.10 0.18 15.90
N ILE A 76 8.59 0.78 14.83
CA ILE A 76 7.32 0.40 14.22
C ILE A 76 7.51 -0.88 13.41
N SER A 77 6.67 -1.87 13.67
CA SER A 77 6.71 -3.18 13.00
C SER A 77 5.36 -3.70 12.52
N PHE A 78 4.31 -2.92 12.67
CA PHE A 78 2.97 -3.28 12.21
C PHE A 78 2.37 -2.12 11.43
N PHE A 79 1.76 -2.44 10.29
CA PHE A 79 1.25 -1.49 9.32
C PHE A 79 -0.20 -1.86 9.01
N THR A 80 -1.11 -0.89 9.08
CA THR A 80 -2.51 -1.12 8.71
C THR A 80 -3.13 0.13 8.11
N GLY A 81 -4.13 -0.01 7.26
CA GLY A 81 -4.71 1.17 6.62
C GLY A 81 -5.54 0.88 5.39
N VAL A 82 -6.12 1.95 4.87
CA VAL A 82 -6.89 1.93 3.62
C VAL A 82 -6.03 2.53 2.51
N PRO A 83 -5.85 1.84 1.37
CA PRO A 83 -4.94 2.30 0.33
C PRO A 83 -5.47 3.58 -0.35
N ASP A 84 -4.57 4.55 -0.54
CA ASP A 84 -4.80 5.77 -1.31
C ASP A 84 -3.83 5.87 -2.51
N SER A 85 -4.26 6.59 -3.54
CA SER A 85 -3.48 6.82 -4.76
C SER A 85 -2.14 7.53 -4.52
N LEU A 86 -2.06 8.42 -3.54
CA LEU A 86 -0.82 9.14 -3.19
C LEU A 86 0.18 8.25 -2.46
N LEU A 87 -0.33 7.26 -1.70
CA LEU A 87 0.48 6.32 -0.94
C LEU A 87 0.71 4.99 -1.65
N LYS A 88 0.27 4.85 -2.91
CA LYS A 88 0.34 3.59 -3.67
C LYS A 88 1.74 2.97 -3.68
N ASP A 89 2.77 3.79 -3.88
CA ASP A 89 4.16 3.33 -4.00
C ASP A 89 4.70 2.86 -2.65
N TYR A 90 4.32 3.55 -1.57
CA TYR A 90 4.69 3.16 -0.21
C TYR A 90 3.95 1.91 0.24
N CYS A 91 2.63 1.83 0.04
CA CYS A 91 1.85 0.64 0.38
C CYS A 91 2.38 -0.61 -0.35
N ALA A 92 2.68 -0.50 -1.64
CA ALA A 92 3.29 -1.58 -2.41
C ALA A 92 4.68 -1.97 -1.87
N TYR A 93 5.50 -0.98 -1.51
CA TYR A 93 6.81 -1.23 -0.90
C TYR A 93 6.68 -2.00 0.42
N VAL A 94 5.77 -1.58 1.31
CA VAL A 94 5.51 -2.26 2.59
C VAL A 94 5.04 -3.70 2.35
N THR A 95 4.07 -3.92 1.46
CA THR A 95 3.60 -5.27 1.12
C THR A 95 4.71 -6.19 0.58
N ALA A 96 5.68 -5.65 -0.15
CA ALA A 96 6.76 -6.44 -0.74
C ALA A 96 7.94 -6.72 0.22
N ASN A 97 8.17 -5.86 1.22
CA ASN A 97 9.36 -5.93 2.08
C ASN A 97 9.06 -6.37 3.53
N GLU A 98 7.79 -6.35 3.94
CA GLU A 98 7.38 -6.77 5.28
C GLU A 98 7.09 -8.27 5.38
N ALA A 99 7.23 -8.80 6.59
CA ALA A 99 6.83 -10.18 6.88
C ALA A 99 5.31 -10.32 6.76
N GLU A 100 4.87 -11.50 6.31
CA GLU A 100 3.46 -11.85 6.21
C GLU A 100 2.73 -11.62 7.54
N GLY A 101 1.57 -10.96 7.50
CA GLY A 101 0.80 -10.58 8.68
C GLY A 101 1.27 -9.31 9.40
N SER A 102 2.40 -8.70 9.01
CA SER A 102 2.86 -7.42 9.56
C SER A 102 2.23 -6.21 8.86
N HIS A 103 1.61 -6.43 7.71
CA HIS A 103 0.86 -5.43 6.94
C HIS A 103 -0.56 -5.93 6.67
N VAL A 104 -1.57 -5.18 7.13
CA VAL A 104 -2.98 -5.54 7.00
C VAL A 104 -3.75 -4.42 6.32
N ILE A 105 -4.34 -4.69 5.16
CA ILE A 105 -5.21 -3.73 4.49
C ILE A 105 -6.59 -3.77 5.16
N SER A 106 -7.05 -2.63 5.67
CA SER A 106 -8.36 -2.51 6.30
C SER A 106 -9.44 -2.16 5.27
N ALA A 107 -10.69 -2.51 5.58
CA ALA A 107 -11.85 -2.19 4.75
C ALA A 107 -12.30 -0.72 4.88
N ASN A 108 -11.97 -0.07 6.00
CA ASN A 108 -12.26 1.33 6.30
C ASN A 108 -11.28 1.85 7.38
N GLU A 109 -11.29 3.16 7.60
CA GLU A 109 -10.42 3.88 8.52
C GLU A 109 -10.65 3.46 9.97
N GLY A 110 -11.91 3.26 10.37
CA GLY A 110 -12.28 2.83 11.72
C GLY A 110 -11.69 1.47 12.06
N SER A 111 -11.77 0.50 11.14
CA SER A 111 -11.17 -0.82 11.28
C SER A 111 -9.65 -0.77 11.34
N ALA A 112 -9.01 0.13 10.57
CA ALA A 112 -7.56 0.33 10.63
C ALA A 112 -7.11 0.83 12.01
N VAL A 113 -7.79 1.85 12.54
CA VAL A 113 -7.49 2.38 13.88
C VAL A 113 -7.77 1.33 14.96
N ALA A 114 -8.86 0.58 14.86
CA ALA A 114 -9.18 -0.49 15.81
C ALA A 114 -8.12 -1.59 15.81
N LEU A 115 -7.61 -2.00 14.65
CA LEU A 115 -6.51 -2.97 14.54
C LEU A 115 -5.22 -2.43 15.17
N ALA A 116 -4.87 -1.18 14.91
CA ALA A 116 -3.70 -0.55 15.50
C ALA A 116 -3.81 -0.45 17.04
N ALA A 117 -4.99 -0.10 17.55
CA ALA A 117 -5.25 -0.05 18.98
C ALA A 117 -5.16 -1.45 19.62
N GLY A 118 -5.77 -2.46 19.00
CA GLY A 118 -5.67 -3.85 19.46
C GLY A 118 -4.24 -4.37 19.46
N TYR A 119 -3.47 -4.07 18.41
CA TYR A 119 -2.04 -4.38 18.34
C TYR A 119 -1.27 -3.72 19.49
N HIS A 120 -1.55 -2.44 19.77
CA HIS A 120 -0.90 -1.72 20.85
C HIS A 120 -1.24 -2.32 22.22
N PHE A 121 -2.50 -2.66 22.49
CA PHE A 121 -2.87 -3.30 23.75
C PHE A 121 -2.26 -4.70 23.92
N ALA A 122 -2.14 -5.47 22.83
CA ALA A 122 -1.58 -6.81 22.89
C ALA A 122 -0.06 -6.83 23.06
N THR A 123 0.65 -5.86 22.47
CA THR A 123 2.13 -5.90 22.35
C THR A 123 2.85 -4.77 23.07
N GLY A 124 2.15 -3.71 23.46
CA GLY A 124 2.72 -2.45 23.95
C GLY A 124 3.44 -1.62 22.87
N ARG A 125 3.45 -2.06 21.60
CA ARG A 125 4.17 -1.39 20.50
C ARG A 125 3.25 -0.51 19.68
N THR A 126 3.81 0.49 19.02
CA THR A 126 3.07 1.41 18.15
C THR A 126 2.98 0.85 16.73
N ALA A 127 1.79 0.93 16.14
CA ALA A 127 1.55 0.61 14.74
C ALA A 127 1.51 1.88 13.88
N LEU A 128 1.88 1.77 12.61
CA LEU A 128 1.64 2.82 11.62
C LEU A 128 0.28 2.60 10.97
N VAL A 129 -0.52 3.66 10.97
CA VAL A 129 -1.82 3.71 10.28
C VAL A 129 -1.73 4.69 9.13
N TYR A 130 -2.10 4.23 7.93
CA TYR A 130 -2.29 5.10 6.76
C TYR A 130 -3.77 5.16 6.37
N LEU A 131 -4.24 6.35 6.00
CA LEU A 131 -5.66 6.64 5.76
C LEU A 131 -5.83 7.31 4.39
N GLN A 132 -7.07 7.31 3.88
CA GLN A 132 -7.45 7.94 2.60
C GLN A 132 -7.63 9.45 2.74
#